data_AF-D9Q0C6-F1
#
_entry.id   AF-D9Q0C6-F1
#
_cell.length_a   1.000
_cell.length_b   1.000
_cell.length_c   1.000
_cell.angle_alpha   90.00
_cell.angle_beta   90.00
_cell.angle_gamma   90.00
#
_symmetry.space_group_name_H-M   'P 1'
#
loop_
_entity.id
_entity.type
_entity.pdbx_description
1 polymer ?
#
loop_
_entity_poly.entity_id
_entity_poly.type
_entity_poly.pdbx_seq_one_letter_code
_entity_poly.pdbx_strand_id
1 'polypeptide(L)'
;MSKGAQFTYYKALLELLGLRELDVYRYSRKGQVSDVIRVLEPASHKVVNVDLGTARESLSYEEFLNRVKESLERNGIKISDRVWSSAIYKVKSLESKVQAKAQPPGEPAK
;
A
#
# COMPACT_ATOMS: atom_id res chain seq x y z
N MET A 1 12.28 -0.62 14.89
CA MET A 1 10.90 -0.11 14.71
C MET A 1 9.92 -1.27 14.85
N SER A 2 8.89 -1.11 15.67
CA SER A 2 7.94 -2.16 16.07
C SER A 2 7.10 -2.62 14.87
N LYS A 3 7.08 -3.92 14.58
CA LYS A 3 6.35 -4.53 13.45
C LYS A 3 4.88 -4.11 13.36
N GLY A 4 4.23 -3.70 14.46
CA GLY A 4 2.83 -3.24 14.48
C GLY A 4 2.55 -1.95 13.71
N ALA A 5 3.51 -1.04 13.55
CA ALA A 5 3.29 0.23 12.86
C ALA A 5 3.22 0.08 11.32
N GLN A 6 3.89 -0.93 10.74
CA GLN A 6 3.83 -1.18 9.30
C GLN A 6 2.45 -1.68 8.86
N PHE A 7 1.78 -2.51 9.66
CA PHE A 7 0.43 -3.00 9.36
C PHE A 7 -0.58 -1.86 9.22
N THR A 8 -0.44 -0.79 10.01
CA THR A 8 -1.37 0.35 9.97
C THR A 8 -1.25 1.20 8.70
N TYR A 9 -0.06 1.29 8.08
CA TYR A 9 0.12 2.12 6.89
C TYR A 9 -0.49 1.49 5.63
N TYR A 10 -0.25 0.21 5.36
CA TYR A 10 -0.83 -0.45 4.18
C TYR A 10 -2.36 -0.47 4.24
N LYS A 11 -2.93 -0.74 5.41
CA LYS A 11 -4.38 -0.63 5.61
C LYS A 11 -4.90 0.78 5.32
N ALA A 12 -4.24 1.81 5.84
CA ALA A 12 -4.63 3.20 5.56
C ALA A 12 -4.54 3.53 4.06
N LEU A 13 -3.54 3.01 3.35
CA LEU A 13 -3.41 3.19 1.90
C LEU A 13 -4.58 2.54 1.13
N LEU A 14 -5.05 1.37 1.55
CA LEU A 14 -6.24 0.74 0.98
C LEU A 14 -7.50 1.58 1.24
N GLU A 15 -7.64 2.12 2.45
CA GLU A 15 -8.76 3.00 2.83
C GLU A 15 -8.76 4.30 2.01
N LEU A 16 -7.60 4.84 1.62
CA LEU A 16 -7.52 5.98 0.70
C LEU A 16 -8.10 5.69 -0.67
N LEU A 17 -8.03 4.43 -1.12
CA LEU A 17 -8.65 3.98 -2.36
C LEU A 17 -10.15 3.65 -2.19
N GLY A 18 -10.70 3.84 -0.99
CA GLY A 18 -12.08 3.48 -0.66
C GLY A 18 -12.29 1.99 -0.41
N LEU A 19 -11.21 1.23 -0.21
CA LEU A 19 -11.27 -0.22 0.01
C LEU A 19 -11.24 -0.54 1.50
N ARG A 20 -11.83 -1.69 1.87
CA ARG A 20 -11.72 -2.24 3.22
C ARG A 20 -10.88 -3.51 3.21
N GLU A 21 -9.79 -3.52 3.95
CA GLU A 21 -9.03 -4.75 4.22
C GLU A 21 -9.88 -5.71 5.07
N LEU A 22 -10.02 -6.95 4.59
CA LEU A 22 -10.69 -8.03 5.30
C LEU A 22 -9.69 -8.90 6.04
N ASP A 23 -8.68 -9.39 5.31
CA ASP A 23 -7.56 -10.15 5.84
C ASP A 23 -6.31 -9.95 4.98
N VAL A 24 -5.17 -10.36 5.54
CA VAL A 24 -3.91 -10.46 4.81
C VAL A 24 -3.23 -11.75 5.23
N TYR A 25 -2.77 -12.52 4.25
CA TYR A 25 -1.99 -13.72 4.50
C TYR A 25 -0.76 -13.76 3.62
N ARG A 26 0.29 -14.38 4.15
CA ARG A 26 1.56 -14.61 3.46
C ARG A 26 1.63 -16.06 3.06
N TYR A 27 1.98 -16.33 1.82
CA TYR A 27 2.33 -17.68 1.39
C TYR A 27 3.76 -17.73 0.86
N SER A 28 4.37 -18.90 0.96
CA SER A 28 5.65 -19.19 0.32
C SER A 28 5.48 -20.36 -0.63
N ARG A 29 5.88 -20.18 -1.89
CA ARG A 29 5.83 -21.22 -2.92
C ARG A 29 7.13 -21.22 -3.70
N LYS A 30 7.81 -22.37 -3.75
CA LYS A 30 9.08 -22.55 -4.48
C LYS A 30 10.15 -21.49 -4.13
N GLY A 31 10.24 -21.11 -2.85
CA GLY A 31 11.21 -20.11 -2.38
C GLY A 31 10.80 -18.65 -2.60
N GLN A 32 9.71 -18.37 -3.32
CA GLN A 32 9.12 -17.04 -3.43
C GLN A 32 8.13 -16.80 -2.28
N VAL A 33 8.25 -15.66 -1.61
CA VAL A 33 7.31 -15.20 -0.58
C VAL A 33 6.40 -14.15 -1.20
N SER A 34 5.09 -14.27 -1.04
CA SER A 34 4.12 -13.26 -1.47
C SER A 34 3.04 -13.02 -0.42
N ASP A 35 2.61 -11.78 -0.29
CA ASP A 35 1.44 -11.40 0.49
C ASP A 35 0.21 -11.28 -0.42
N VAL A 36 -0.90 -11.84 0.05
CA VAL A 36 -2.22 -11.65 -0.56
C VAL A 36 -3.10 -10.87 0.41
N ILE A 37 -3.73 -9.82 -0.10
CA ILE A 37 -4.64 -8.95 0.64
C ILE A 37 -6.05 -9.20 0.12
N ARG A 38 -6.97 -9.59 1.00
CA ARG A 38 -8.38 -9.66 0.65
C ARG A 38 -9.02 -8.32 0.95
N VAL A 39 -9.50 -7.66 -0.09
CA VAL A 39 -10.13 -6.34 -0.01
C VAL A 39 -11.59 -6.44 -0.39
N LEU A 40 -12.45 -5.76 0.38
CA LEU A 40 -13.83 -5.47 0.01
C LEU A 40 -13.86 -4.11 -0.67
N GLU A 41 -14.43 -4.07 -1.87
CA GLU A 41 -14.82 -2.82 -2.51
C GLU A 41 -16.28 -2.52 -2.11
N PRO A 42 -16.54 -1.46 -1.32
CA PRO A 42 -17.85 -1.25 -0.73
C PRO A 42 -18.98 -0.92 -1.73
N ALA A 43 -18.70 -0.27 -2.87
CA ALA A 43 -19.75 0.15 -3.79
C ALA A 43 -20.38 -1.03 -4.55
N SER A 44 -19.58 -2.03 -4.90
CA SER A 44 -20.01 -3.24 -5.61
C SER A 44 -20.14 -4.46 -4.71
N HIS A 45 -19.75 -4.37 -3.43
CA HIS A 45 -19.70 -5.47 -2.47
C HIS A 45 -18.81 -6.65 -2.93
N LYS A 46 -17.90 -6.41 -3.89
CA LYS A 46 -16.99 -7.43 -4.39
C LYS A 46 -15.82 -7.60 -3.46
N VAL A 47 -15.44 -8.86 -3.22
CA VAL A 47 -14.21 -9.23 -2.54
C VAL A 47 -13.17 -9.61 -3.59
N VAL A 48 -12.01 -8.97 -3.54
CA VAL A 48 -10.89 -9.20 -4.45
C VAL A 48 -9.67 -9.65 -3.67
N ASN A 49 -9.00 -10.68 -4.18
CA ASN A 49 -7.71 -11.13 -3.66
C ASN A 49 -6.59 -10.43 -4.45
N VAL A 50 -5.88 -9.51 -3.80
CA VAL A 50 -4.75 -8.80 -4.38
C VAL A 50 -3.47 -9.53 -4.01
N ASP A 51 -2.91 -10.29 -4.95
CA ASP A 51 -1.58 -10.89 -4.83
C ASP A 51 -0.51 -9.85 -5.19
N LEU A 52 0.36 -9.54 -4.23
CA LEU A 52 1.42 -8.54 -4.42
C LEU A 52 2.64 -9.10 -5.18
N GLY A 53 2.73 -10.42 -5.36
CA GLY A 53 3.87 -11.12 -5.95
C GLY A 53 5.16 -11.09 -5.11
N THR A 54 5.15 -10.40 -3.98
CA THR A 54 6.26 -10.27 -3.02
C THR A 54 5.71 -9.93 -1.63
N ALA A 55 6.57 -9.89 -0.62
CA ALA A 55 6.24 -9.35 0.69
C ALA A 55 5.94 -7.84 0.58
N ARG A 56 4.85 -7.36 1.20
CA ARG A 56 4.45 -5.93 1.08
C ARG A 56 5.50 -4.96 1.60
N GLU A 57 6.28 -5.35 2.60
CA GLU A 57 7.38 -4.55 3.15
C GLU A 57 8.57 -4.39 2.19
N SER A 58 8.63 -5.18 1.11
CA SER A 58 9.62 -5.01 0.05
C SER A 58 9.17 -4.04 -1.04
N LEU A 59 7.94 -3.52 -0.97
CA LEU A 59 7.40 -2.55 -1.92
C LEU A 59 7.44 -1.15 -1.31
N SER A 60 7.74 -0.16 -2.15
CA SER A 60 7.37 1.23 -1.84
C SER A 60 5.86 1.38 -1.73
N TYR A 61 5.40 2.46 -1.11
CA TYR A 61 3.96 2.72 -0.98
C TYR A 61 3.30 2.98 -2.34
N GLU A 62 4.03 3.59 -3.28
CA GLU A 62 3.54 3.80 -4.65
C GLU A 62 3.43 2.46 -5.41
N GLU A 63 4.45 1.60 -5.36
CA GLU A 63 4.38 0.27 -5.97
C GLU A 63 3.26 -0.57 -5.39
N PHE A 64 3.07 -0.52 -4.07
CA PHE A 64 1.96 -1.17 -3.38
C PHE A 64 0.60 -0.72 -3.96
N LEU A 65 0.36 0.60 -4.04
CA LEU A 65 -0.88 1.14 -4.59
C LEU A 65 -1.09 0.73 -6.05
N ASN A 66 -0.02 0.70 -6.86
CA ASN A 66 -0.10 0.26 -8.26
C ASN A 66 -0.51 -1.21 -8.37
N ARG A 67 0.07 -2.11 -7.56
CA ARG A 67 -0.32 -3.53 -7.52
C ARG A 67 -1.80 -3.71 -7.15
N VAL A 68 -2.27 -2.95 -6.17
CA VAL A 68 -3.68 -2.95 -5.76
C VAL A 68 -4.58 -2.47 -6.92
N LYS A 69 -4.25 -1.33 -7.53
CA LYS A 69 -5.01 -0.77 -8.66
C LYS A 69 -5.11 -1.75 -9.82
N GLU A 70 -3.98 -2.31 -10.25
CA GLU A 70 -3.95 -3.29 -11.35
C GLU A 70 -4.80 -4.51 -11.05
N SER A 71 -4.75 -5.03 -9.82
CA SER A 71 -5.55 -6.18 -9.42
C SER A 71 -7.05 -5.87 -9.45
N LEU A 72 -7.46 -4.69 -8.96
CA LEU A 72 -8.85 -4.26 -9.00
C LEU A 72 -9.36 -4.06 -10.43
N GLU A 73 -8.57 -3.44 -11.30
CA GLU A 73 -8.92 -3.22 -12.70
C GLU A 73 -9.10 -4.54 -13.45
N ARG A 74 -8.22 -5.54 -13.20
CA ARG A 74 -8.37 -6.91 -13.73
C ARG A 74 -9.66 -7.59 -13.24
N ASN A 75 -10.17 -7.20 -12.07
CA ASN A 75 -11.44 -7.67 -11.51
C ASN A 75 -12.64 -6.78 -11.87
N GLY A 76 -12.46 -5.84 -12.81
CA GLY A 76 -13.51 -4.96 -13.32
C GLY A 76 -13.90 -3.82 -12.37
N ILE A 77 -13.06 -3.51 -11.38
CA ILE A 77 -13.24 -2.40 -10.44
C ILE A 77 -12.32 -1.26 -10.89
N LYS A 78 -12.91 -0.11 -11.25
CA LYS A 78 -12.16 1.08 -11.63
C LYS A 78 -12.02 2.02 -10.45
N ILE A 79 -10.78 2.42 -10.16
CA ILE A 79 -10.50 3.52 -9.23
C ILE A 79 -10.59 4.83 -10.02
N SER A 80 -11.39 5.79 -9.53
CA SER A 80 -11.48 7.10 -10.17
C SER A 80 -10.16 7.86 -10.13
N ASP A 81 -9.87 8.63 -11.18
CA ASP A 81 -8.63 9.42 -11.28
C ASP A 81 -8.45 10.40 -10.12
N ARG A 82 -9.56 10.93 -9.59
CA ARG A 82 -9.54 11.82 -8.42
C ARG A 82 -9.06 11.10 -7.16
N VAL A 83 -9.62 9.92 -6.88
CA VAL A 83 -9.23 9.10 -5.72
C VAL A 83 -7.76 8.69 -5.85
N TRP A 84 -7.39 8.23 -7.05
CA TRP A 84 -6.02 7.85 -7.36
C TRP A 84 -5.02 8.99 -7.14
N SER A 85 -5.29 10.15 -7.72
CA SER A 85 -4.43 11.34 -7.59
C SER A 85 -4.26 11.78 -6.13
N SER A 86 -5.35 11.72 -5.34
CA SER A 86 -5.30 12.04 -3.92
C SER A 86 -4.45 11.04 -3.12
N ALA A 87 -4.58 9.74 -3.40
CA ALA A 87 -3.79 8.71 -2.75
C ALA A 87 -2.29 8.87 -3.05
N ILE A 88 -1.92 9.09 -4.32
CA ILE A 88 -0.53 9.31 -4.73
C ILE A 88 0.05 10.58 -4.10
N TYR A 89 -0.70 11.68 -4.06
CA TYR A 89 -0.25 12.91 -3.39
C TYR A 89 0.07 12.66 -1.90
N LYS A 90 -0.79 11.90 -1.20
CA LYS A 90 -0.55 11.53 0.20
C LYS A 90 0.68 10.65 0.36
N VAL A 91 0.89 9.68 -0.51
CA VAL A 91 2.10 8.82 -0.51
C VAL A 91 3.36 9.67 -0.66
N LYS A 92 3.41 10.56 -1.66
CA LYS A 92 4.55 11.45 -1.87
C LYS A 92 4.83 12.34 -0.66
N SER A 93 3.77 12.89 -0.05
CA SER A 93 3.89 13.68 1.19
C SER A 93 4.46 12.86 2.36
N LEU A 94 4.07 11.60 2.49
CA LEU A 94 4.59 10.69 3.53
C LEU A 94 6.07 10.39 3.30
N GLU A 95 6.45 10.08 2.06
CA GLU A 95 7.84 9.79 1.70
C GLU A 95 8.77 11.00 1.92
N SER A 96 8.33 12.21 1.55
CA SER A 96 9.08 13.43 1.83
C SER A 96 9.29 13.68 3.34
N LYS A 97 8.26 13.38 4.16
CA LYS A 97 8.36 13.52 5.63
C LYS A 97 9.28 12.48 6.26
N VAL A 98 9.34 11.27 5.70
CA VAL A 98 10.27 10.23 6.16
C VAL A 98 11.71 10.61 5.83
N GLN A 99 11.96 11.13 4.62
CA GLN A 99 13.29 11.61 4.23
C GLN A 99 13.76 12.79 5.08
N ALA A 100 12.89 13.76 5.38
CA ALA A 100 13.21 14.91 6.23
C ALA A 100 13.56 14.53 7.69
N LYS A 101 13.04 13.40 8.19
CA LYS A 101 13.38 12.87 9.52
C LYS A 101 14.64 12.01 9.55
N ALA A 102 15.11 11.53 8.39
CA ALA A 102 16.27 10.64 8.28
C ALA A 102 17.59 11.41 8.09
N GLN A 103 17.55 12.71 7.77
CA GLN A 103 18.74 13.57 7.80
C GLN A 103 19.04 14.00 9.24
N PRO A 104 20.24 13.72 9.78
CA PRO A 104 20.65 14.29 11.06
C PRO A 104 20.70 15.82 10.94
N PRO A 105 20.42 16.57 12.02
CA PRO A 105 20.59 18.01 12.01
C PRO A 105 22.03 18.33 11.59
N GLY A 106 22.16 19.10 10.51
CA GLY A 106 23.45 19.51 9.98
C GLY A 106 24.30 20.12 11.10
N GLU A 107 25.48 19.54 11.30
CA GLU A 107 26.51 20.09 12.16
C GLU A 107 26.79 21.53 11.70
N PRO A 108 26.65 22.55 12.57
CA PRO A 108 26.95 23.91 12.16
C PRO A 108 28.44 23.98 11.84
N ALA A 109 28.74 24.43 10.61
CA ALA A 109 30.10 24.72 10.18
C ALA A 109 30.76 25.67 11.21
N LYS A 110 31.90 25.24 11.74
CA LYS A 110 32.74 26.02 12.65
C LYS A 110 33.34 27.23 11.95
#